data_AF-A0A0Q4QRX3-F1
#
_entry.id   AF-A0A0Q4QRX3-F1
#
_cell.length_a   1.000
_cell.length_b   1.000
_cell.length_c   1.000
_cell.angle_alpha   90.00
_cell.angle_beta   90.00
_cell.angle_gamma   90.00
#
_symmetry.space_group_name_H-M   'P 1'
#
loop_
_entity.id
_entity.type
_entity.pdbx_description
1 polymer ?
#
loop_
_entity_poly.entity_id
_entity_poly.type
_entity_poly.pdbx_seq_one_letter_code
_entity_poly.pdbx_strand_id
1 'polypeptide(L)'
;MNLLRTLPLLAAALLLGACAGKPVRGTAPPAATHVAAEQPATAQEPVPAAPVPEVPQVADNTDAATATPAPVQATDAGTADTAAPTDAEDDFAALYGGPTAEPGAGNGTAPAYDPWEKYNRQMHRFNLAVDRGIARPLATAYVHVVPRVARTGVSNFFSNLRSPLTMVNQLLQGHADDAWDTLGRFLMNSTLGIGGLFDPASKAMVPRRSEDFGQTLGTWGWRQSRYVELPFFGPRTVRDVFGLAGDTPLSPLRRIEMDKLRIGLQGLQLVDTRVQLLSLDDIRDSAVDEYALTRDAWLQRRNYQIEKDLRRDRRRHEDDEQTTIPVDAMPMPDWGR
;
A
#
# COMPACT_ATOMS: atom_id res chain seq x y z
N MET A 1 23.75 27.39 15.25
CA MET A 1 24.34 27.28 13.90
C MET A 1 23.54 26.39 12.92
N ASN A 2 22.26 26.08 13.18
CA ASN A 2 21.46 25.21 12.30
C ASN A 2 20.55 25.95 11.31
N LEU A 3 20.37 27.26 11.46
CA LEU A 3 19.53 28.07 10.56
C LEU A 3 20.21 28.41 9.21
N LEU A 4 21.55 28.39 9.15
CA LEU A 4 22.27 28.66 7.89
C LEU A 4 22.32 27.46 6.94
N ARG A 5 21.98 26.24 7.40
CA ARG A 5 22.02 25.02 6.56
C ARG A 5 20.71 24.74 5.81
N THR A 6 19.60 25.36 6.18
CA THR A 6 18.28 25.15 5.55
C THR A 6 17.97 26.18 4.45
N LEU A 7 18.64 27.34 4.46
CA LEU A 7 18.52 28.39 3.45
C LEU A 7 18.81 27.93 2.00
N PRO A 8 19.83 27.11 1.69
CA PRO A 8 20.07 26.68 0.31
C PRO A 8 18.99 25.69 -0.21
N LEU A 9 18.34 24.92 0.67
CA LEU A 9 17.25 24.01 0.29
C LEU A 9 15.94 24.75 0.01
N LEU A 10 15.67 25.85 0.73
CA LEU A 10 14.51 26.70 0.52
C LEU A 10 14.64 27.55 -0.77
N ALA A 11 15.87 27.97 -1.11
CA ALA A 11 16.15 28.67 -2.36
C ALA A 11 16.03 27.75 -3.60
N ALA A 12 16.39 26.47 -3.48
CA ALA A 12 16.21 25.49 -4.56
C ALA A 12 14.72 25.17 -4.84
N ALA A 13 13.87 25.22 -3.81
CA ALA A 13 12.43 25.00 -3.96
C ALA A 13 11.70 26.17 -4.66
N LEU A 14 12.19 27.40 -4.51
CA LEU A 14 11.59 28.59 -5.13
C LEU A 14 11.94 28.76 -6.62
N LEU A 15 13.06 28.21 -7.10
CA LEU A 15 13.48 28.34 -8.50
C LEU A 15 12.77 27.38 -9.47
N LEU A 16 12.03 26.38 -8.98
CA LEU A 16 11.26 25.43 -9.81
C LEU A 16 9.77 25.80 -9.97
N GLY A 17 9.30 26.87 -9.33
CA GLY A 17 7.90 27.30 -9.34
C GLY A 17 7.50 28.33 -10.42
N ALA A 18 8.43 28.77 -11.28
CA ALA A 18 8.21 29.95 -12.13
C ALA A 18 7.77 29.68 -13.59
N CYS A 19 7.36 28.46 -13.96
CA CYS A 19 6.85 28.16 -15.30
C CYS A 19 5.40 27.64 -15.25
N ALA A 20 4.45 28.52 -14.94
CA ALA A 20 3.02 28.29 -15.11
C ALA A 20 2.40 29.42 -15.95
N GLY A 21 2.59 29.34 -17.27
CA GLY A 21 1.88 30.19 -18.23
C GLY A 21 0.56 29.52 -18.67
N LYS A 22 -0.56 30.24 -18.53
CA LYS A 22 -1.90 29.81 -19.00
C LYS A 22 -1.92 29.63 -20.53
N PRO A 23 -2.49 28.53 -21.08
CA PRO A 23 -2.85 28.51 -22.49
C PRO A 23 -4.21 29.20 -22.72
N VAL A 24 -4.21 30.07 -23.73
CA VAL A 24 -5.36 30.74 -24.32
C VAL A 24 -6.26 29.71 -25.02
N ARG A 25 -7.58 29.81 -24.83
CA ARG A 25 -8.57 29.01 -25.56
C ARG A 25 -8.55 29.42 -27.04
N GLY A 26 -8.11 28.52 -27.91
CA GLY A 26 -8.27 28.59 -29.36
C GLY A 26 -9.30 27.55 -29.82
N THR A 27 -10.20 27.98 -30.69
CA THR A 27 -11.32 27.23 -31.28
C THR A 27 -10.88 25.97 -32.05
N ALA A 28 -11.62 24.88 -31.88
CA ALA A 28 -11.43 23.61 -32.58
C ALA A 28 -11.80 23.69 -34.09
N PRO A 29 -11.01 23.10 -35.00
CA PRO A 29 -11.46 22.76 -36.35
C PRO A 29 -12.08 21.34 -36.42
N PRO A 30 -12.96 21.08 -37.40
CA PRO A 30 -13.81 19.89 -37.44
C PRO A 30 -13.07 18.61 -37.86
N ALA A 31 -13.56 17.49 -37.33
CA ALA A 31 -13.15 16.14 -37.70
C ALA A 31 -13.38 15.88 -39.21
N ALA A 32 -12.33 15.46 -39.91
CA ALA A 32 -12.41 14.88 -41.23
C ALA A 32 -11.82 13.47 -41.18
N THR A 33 -12.73 12.50 -41.18
CA THR A 33 -12.47 11.07 -41.33
C THR A 33 -11.92 10.81 -42.73
N HIS A 34 -10.70 10.25 -42.82
CA HIS A 34 -10.26 9.55 -44.02
C HIS A 34 -9.85 8.13 -43.63
N VAL A 35 -10.75 7.18 -43.91
CA VAL A 35 -10.46 5.75 -43.93
C VAL A 35 -9.72 5.47 -45.23
N ALA A 36 -8.49 4.97 -45.14
CA ALA A 36 -7.80 4.37 -46.27
C ALA A 36 -8.29 2.92 -46.41
N ALA A 37 -8.89 2.62 -47.56
CA ALA A 37 -9.26 1.28 -47.97
C ALA A 37 -8.06 0.60 -48.65
N GLU A 38 -7.77 -0.64 -48.28
CA GLU A 38 -6.97 -1.56 -49.09
C GLU A 38 -7.68 -2.92 -49.16
N GLN A 39 -7.51 -3.57 -50.32
CA GLN A 39 -8.41 -4.48 -51.04
C GLN A 39 -8.45 -5.95 -50.54
N PRO A 40 -9.41 -6.77 -51.02
CA PRO A 40 -9.82 -8.02 -50.37
C PRO A 40 -8.90 -9.21 -50.70
N ALA A 41 -8.59 -10.01 -49.68
CA ALA A 41 -7.97 -11.32 -49.84
C ALA A 41 -9.02 -12.41 -50.10
N THR A 42 -8.70 -13.26 -51.07
CA THR A 42 -9.45 -14.34 -51.68
C THR A 42 -9.86 -15.45 -50.71
N ALA A 43 -11.00 -16.07 -50.98
CA ALA A 43 -11.52 -17.25 -50.27
C ALA A 43 -10.55 -18.45 -50.30
N GLN A 44 -10.33 -19.07 -49.14
CA GLN A 44 -9.76 -20.41 -49.01
C GLN A 44 -10.70 -21.29 -48.17
N GLU A 45 -10.93 -22.51 -48.66
CA GLU A 45 -11.83 -23.56 -48.18
C GLU A 45 -11.56 -24.08 -46.75
N PRO A 46 -12.54 -24.75 -46.10
CA PRO A 46 -12.41 -25.21 -44.73
C PRO A 46 -11.48 -26.44 -44.62
N VAL A 47 -10.46 -26.33 -43.78
CA VAL A 47 -9.58 -27.45 -43.42
C VAL A 47 -10.21 -28.25 -42.26
N PRO A 48 -10.26 -29.59 -42.31
CA PRO A 48 -10.92 -30.42 -41.29
C PRO A 48 -10.13 -30.48 -39.98
N ALA A 49 -10.85 -30.58 -38.87
CA ALA A 49 -10.31 -30.73 -37.52
C ALA A 49 -9.54 -32.06 -37.37
N ALA A 50 -8.31 -31.99 -36.87
CA ALA A 50 -7.55 -33.14 -36.41
C ALA A 50 -7.91 -33.48 -34.94
N PRO A 51 -7.87 -34.76 -34.53
CA PRO A 51 -8.51 -35.24 -33.31
C PRO A 51 -7.66 -35.04 -32.05
N VAL A 52 -8.34 -34.81 -30.93
CA VAL A 52 -7.81 -34.76 -29.56
C VAL A 52 -7.37 -36.17 -29.13
N PRO A 53 -6.21 -36.37 -28.47
CA PRO A 53 -5.85 -37.69 -27.94
C PRO A 53 -6.72 -38.06 -26.73
N GLU A 54 -7.30 -39.25 -26.83
CA GLU A 54 -8.16 -39.93 -25.86
C GLU A 54 -7.34 -40.48 -24.68
N VAL A 55 -7.74 -40.15 -23.45
CA VAL A 55 -7.18 -40.75 -22.22
C VAL A 55 -7.98 -42.03 -21.92
N PRO A 56 -7.35 -43.20 -21.71
CA PRO A 56 -8.08 -44.46 -21.49
C PRO A 56 -8.85 -44.47 -20.17
N GLN A 57 -10.13 -44.84 -20.23
CA GLN A 57 -10.93 -45.20 -19.05
C GLN A 57 -10.58 -46.62 -18.58
N VAL A 58 -10.36 -46.79 -17.27
CA VAL A 58 -10.31 -48.11 -16.62
C VAL A 58 -11.21 -48.12 -15.38
N ALA A 59 -12.32 -48.84 -15.57
CA ALA A 59 -13.12 -49.66 -14.66
C ALA A 59 -13.40 -49.22 -13.20
N ASP A 60 -14.71 -49.07 -12.97
CA ASP A 60 -15.51 -49.34 -11.77
C ASP A 60 -14.81 -50.10 -10.63
N ASN A 61 -14.87 -49.50 -9.44
CA ASN A 61 -15.20 -50.25 -8.22
C ASN A 61 -16.15 -49.39 -7.37
N THR A 62 -17.37 -49.90 -7.28
CA THR A 62 -18.46 -49.45 -6.42
C THR A 62 -18.11 -49.77 -4.98
N ASP A 63 -18.09 -48.77 -4.10
CA ASP A 63 -18.70 -48.92 -2.78
C ASP A 63 -19.08 -47.56 -2.19
N ALA A 64 -20.23 -47.57 -1.53
CA ALA A 64 -21.07 -46.44 -1.23
C ALA A 64 -20.60 -45.59 -0.03
N ALA A 65 -20.73 -44.27 -0.15
CA ALA A 65 -21.41 -43.41 0.83
C ALA A 65 -21.54 -41.99 0.26
N THR A 66 -22.76 -41.68 -0.14
CA THR A 66 -23.23 -40.40 -0.69
C THR A 66 -23.28 -39.31 0.39
N ALA A 67 -22.63 -38.17 0.14
CA ALA A 67 -23.01 -36.89 0.74
C ALA A 67 -22.77 -35.77 -0.29
N THR A 68 -23.75 -35.56 -1.15
CA THR A 68 -23.84 -34.41 -2.05
C THR A 68 -24.07 -33.13 -1.22
N PRO A 69 -23.25 -32.07 -1.33
CA PRO A 69 -23.72 -30.76 -0.92
C PRO A 69 -24.73 -30.28 -1.97
N ALA A 70 -25.95 -30.00 -1.51
CA ALA A 70 -27.05 -29.47 -2.32
C ALA A 70 -26.64 -28.16 -3.02
N PRO A 71 -27.24 -27.83 -4.18
CA PRO A 71 -27.05 -26.54 -4.82
C PRO A 71 -27.60 -25.47 -3.87
N VAL A 72 -26.77 -24.47 -3.54
CA VAL A 72 -27.22 -23.25 -2.87
C VAL A 72 -28.18 -22.54 -3.81
N GLN A 73 -29.47 -22.75 -3.58
CA GLN A 73 -30.52 -21.93 -4.13
C GLN A 73 -30.38 -20.53 -3.57
N ALA A 74 -30.40 -19.53 -4.45
CA ALA A 74 -30.54 -18.14 -4.09
C ALA A 74 -31.86 -17.97 -3.35
N THR A 75 -31.79 -17.92 -2.03
CA THR A 75 -32.90 -17.47 -1.18
C THR A 75 -32.91 -15.95 -1.18
N ASP A 76 -34.11 -15.42 -1.35
CA ASP A 76 -34.48 -14.01 -1.44
C ASP A 76 -33.65 -13.06 -0.55
N ALA A 77 -33.51 -11.84 -1.09
CA ALA A 77 -33.06 -10.65 -0.40
C ALA A 77 -33.91 -10.38 0.86
N GLY A 78 -33.57 -11.05 1.94
CA GLY A 78 -33.93 -10.68 3.30
C GLY A 78 -32.93 -9.67 3.80
N THR A 79 -33.43 -8.48 4.14
CA THR A 79 -32.77 -7.34 4.78
C THR A 79 -31.44 -7.71 5.44
N ALA A 80 -30.34 -7.42 4.75
CA ALA A 80 -29.04 -7.38 5.40
C ALA A 80 -29.14 -6.27 6.45
N ASP A 81 -29.07 -6.65 7.73
CA ASP A 81 -28.64 -5.72 8.77
C ASP A 81 -27.38 -5.04 8.23
N THR A 82 -27.43 -3.72 8.04
CA THR A 82 -26.29 -2.92 7.60
C THR A 82 -25.27 -2.86 8.73
N ALA A 83 -24.61 -3.99 9.00
CA ALA A 83 -23.40 -4.00 9.80
C ALA A 83 -22.34 -3.20 9.05
N ALA A 84 -21.67 -2.28 9.75
CA ALA A 84 -20.57 -1.52 9.17
C ALA A 84 -19.54 -2.48 8.54
N PRO A 85 -19.01 -2.18 7.34
CA PRO A 85 -18.12 -3.10 6.65
C PRO A 85 -16.87 -3.38 7.49
N THR A 86 -16.48 -4.64 7.60
CA THR A 86 -15.29 -5.02 8.37
C THR A 86 -13.99 -4.54 7.71
N ASP A 87 -12.89 -4.48 8.46
CA ASP A 87 -11.54 -4.20 7.90
C ASP A 87 -11.19 -5.10 6.70
N ALA A 88 -11.67 -6.36 6.73
CA ALA A 88 -11.45 -7.30 5.65
C ALA A 88 -12.22 -6.92 4.37
N GLU A 89 -13.40 -6.32 4.52
CA GLU A 89 -14.19 -5.81 3.40
C GLU A 89 -13.57 -4.56 2.78
N ASP A 90 -12.94 -3.70 3.59
CA ASP A 90 -12.13 -2.59 3.05
C ASP A 90 -10.93 -3.07 2.29
N ASP A 91 -10.25 -4.08 2.83
CA ASP A 91 -9.07 -4.65 2.20
C ASP A 91 -9.43 -5.26 0.85
N PHE A 92 -10.53 -6.00 0.82
CA PHE A 92 -11.10 -6.52 -0.42
C PHE A 92 -11.45 -5.39 -1.38
N ALA A 93 -12.16 -4.36 -0.92
CA ALA A 93 -12.65 -3.30 -1.78
C ALA A 93 -11.56 -2.34 -2.27
N ALA A 94 -10.50 -2.14 -1.49
CA ALA A 94 -9.33 -1.37 -1.91
C ALA A 94 -8.48 -2.13 -2.94
N LEU A 95 -8.50 -3.47 -2.91
CA LEU A 95 -7.75 -4.31 -3.85
C LEU A 95 -8.53 -4.60 -5.15
N TYR A 96 -9.84 -4.86 -5.03
CA TYR A 96 -10.69 -5.34 -6.13
C TYR A 96 -11.82 -4.38 -6.53
N GLY A 97 -12.06 -3.31 -5.77
CA GLY A 97 -13.27 -2.49 -5.91
C GLY A 97 -14.40 -2.99 -5.01
N GLY A 98 -15.33 -2.09 -4.66
CA GLY A 98 -16.51 -2.45 -3.87
C GLY A 98 -17.57 -3.19 -4.72
N PRO A 99 -18.60 -3.80 -4.12
CA PRO A 99 -19.65 -4.52 -4.86
C PRO A 99 -20.46 -3.64 -5.82
N THR A 100 -20.41 -2.31 -5.65
CA THR A 100 -21.01 -1.30 -6.56
C THR A 100 -20.02 -0.69 -7.54
N ALA A 101 -18.76 -1.13 -7.54
CA ALA A 101 -17.77 -0.68 -8.50
C ALA A 101 -18.05 -1.33 -9.87
N GLU A 102 -18.15 -0.52 -10.92
CA GLU A 102 -18.26 -1.03 -12.28
C GLU A 102 -17.10 -2.01 -12.59
N PRO A 103 -17.36 -3.12 -13.30
CA PRO A 103 -16.35 -4.10 -13.66
C PRO A 103 -15.33 -3.43 -14.61
N GLY A 104 -14.29 -2.84 -14.03
CA GLY A 104 -13.31 -2.01 -14.73
C GLY A 104 -12.74 -0.85 -13.91
N ALA A 105 -13.31 -0.51 -12.75
CA ALA A 105 -12.77 0.52 -11.85
C ALA A 105 -11.62 0.03 -10.94
N GLY A 106 -11.15 -1.20 -11.14
CA GLY A 106 -9.87 -1.64 -10.59
C GLY A 106 -8.73 -0.94 -11.33
N ASN A 107 -7.81 -0.32 -10.60
CA ASN A 107 -6.55 0.23 -11.13
C ASN A 107 -5.59 -0.87 -11.67
N GLY A 108 -6.12 -1.97 -12.20
CA GLY A 108 -5.37 -3.06 -12.78
C GLY A 108 -5.36 -2.95 -14.30
N THR A 109 -4.17 -3.01 -14.89
CA THR A 109 -3.86 -3.30 -16.32
C THR A 109 -3.41 -2.12 -17.19
N ALA A 110 -3.44 -0.87 -16.74
CA ALA A 110 -2.70 0.20 -17.44
C ALA A 110 -1.26 0.27 -16.91
N PRO A 111 -0.21 0.15 -17.74
CA PRO A 111 1.16 0.33 -17.28
C PRO A 111 1.29 1.71 -16.64
N ALA A 112 1.80 1.75 -15.41
CA ALA A 112 1.99 3.00 -14.69
C ALA A 112 2.90 3.92 -15.52
N TYR A 113 2.35 5.05 -15.96
CA TYR A 113 3.10 6.02 -16.76
C TYR A 113 4.26 6.60 -15.93
N ASP A 114 5.49 6.32 -16.35
CA ASP A 114 6.70 6.77 -15.69
C ASP A 114 7.52 7.72 -16.59
N PRO A 115 7.40 9.05 -16.40
CA PRO A 115 8.17 10.04 -17.15
C PRO A 115 9.69 9.94 -16.95
N TRP A 116 10.14 9.38 -15.84
CA TRP A 116 11.55 9.34 -15.45
C TRP A 116 12.15 7.95 -15.56
N GLU A 117 11.54 7.08 -16.38
CA GLU A 117 11.92 5.67 -16.52
C GLU A 117 13.42 5.48 -16.77
N LYS A 118 14.05 6.31 -17.62
CA LYS A 118 15.50 6.23 -17.87
C LYS A 118 16.33 6.41 -16.60
N TYR A 119 16.01 7.43 -15.81
CA TYR A 119 16.67 7.70 -14.54
C TYR A 119 16.36 6.59 -13.52
N ASN A 120 15.09 6.24 -13.39
CA ASN A 120 14.63 5.26 -12.42
C ASN A 120 15.26 3.88 -12.66
N ARG A 121 15.31 3.42 -13.92
CA ARG A 121 16.00 2.17 -14.29
C ARG A 121 17.50 2.20 -13.99
N GLN A 122 18.16 3.34 -14.21
CA GLN A 122 19.58 3.49 -13.86
C GLN A 122 19.78 3.40 -12.35
N MET A 123 18.92 4.07 -11.58
CA MET A 123 18.96 4.04 -10.12
C MET A 123 18.61 2.66 -9.58
N HIS A 124 17.66 1.97 -10.21
CA HIS A 124 17.30 0.60 -9.89
C HIS A 124 18.50 -0.35 -10.04
N ARG A 125 19.24 -0.24 -11.14
CA ARG A 125 20.48 -1.02 -11.33
C ARG A 125 21.53 -0.72 -10.27
N PHE A 126 21.68 0.55 -9.88
CA PHE A 126 22.57 0.93 -8.77
C PHE A 126 22.13 0.28 -7.45
N ASN A 127 20.84 0.38 -7.11
CA ASN A 127 20.26 -0.24 -5.91
C ASN A 127 20.45 -1.76 -5.92
N LEU A 128 20.23 -2.42 -7.07
CA LEU A 128 20.47 -3.86 -7.23
C LEU A 128 21.93 -4.24 -7.06
N ALA A 129 22.86 -3.44 -7.57
CA ALA A 129 24.29 -3.70 -7.39
C ALA A 129 24.69 -3.61 -5.90
N VAL A 130 24.19 -2.59 -5.19
CA VAL A 130 24.39 -2.45 -3.75
C VAL A 130 23.73 -3.58 -2.98
N ASP A 131 22.52 -3.98 -3.37
CA ASP A 131 21.79 -5.07 -2.73
C ASP A 131 22.53 -6.41 -2.86
N ARG A 132 22.89 -6.79 -4.08
CA ARG A 132 23.60 -8.04 -4.36
C ARG A 132 25.00 -8.06 -3.73
N GLY A 133 25.68 -6.91 -3.69
CA GLY A 133 27.04 -6.81 -3.14
C GLY A 133 27.10 -6.73 -1.61
N ILE A 134 26.10 -6.11 -0.97
CA ILE A 134 26.18 -5.74 0.46
C ILE A 134 24.94 -6.21 1.23
N ALA A 135 23.74 -5.79 0.83
CA ALA A 135 22.56 -5.99 1.68
C ALA A 135 22.09 -7.45 1.72
N ARG A 136 22.00 -8.15 0.58
CA ARG A 136 21.63 -9.57 0.49
C ARG A 136 22.61 -10.48 1.24
N PRO A 137 23.95 -10.39 1.10
CA PRO A 137 24.86 -11.24 1.86
C PRO A 137 24.78 -10.98 3.36
N LEU A 138 24.66 -9.71 3.80
CA LEU A 138 24.47 -9.37 5.21
C LEU A 138 23.16 -9.94 5.77
N ALA A 139 22.06 -9.82 5.02
CA ALA A 139 20.77 -10.36 5.40
C ALA A 139 20.79 -11.89 5.51
N THR A 140 21.45 -12.57 4.55
CA THR A 140 21.60 -14.04 4.57
C THR A 140 22.44 -14.49 5.75
N ALA A 141 23.57 -13.82 6.02
CA ALA A 141 24.40 -14.11 7.19
C ALA A 141 23.64 -13.89 8.50
N TYR A 142 22.86 -12.80 8.60
CA TYR A 142 22.02 -12.53 9.75
C TYR A 142 20.95 -13.61 9.97
N VAL A 143 20.30 -14.09 8.90
CA VAL A 143 19.33 -15.19 8.98
C VAL A 143 19.99 -16.50 9.42
N HIS A 144 21.23 -16.73 9.00
CA HIS A 144 21.97 -17.93 9.36
C HIS A 144 22.41 -17.94 10.83
N VAL A 145 22.86 -16.79 11.34
CA VAL A 145 23.45 -16.67 12.69
C VAL A 145 22.38 -16.42 13.77
N VAL A 146 21.38 -15.59 13.48
CA VAL A 146 20.43 -15.10 14.48
C VAL A 146 19.14 -15.93 14.43
N PRO A 147 18.68 -16.56 15.52
CA PRO A 147 17.47 -17.39 15.51
C PRO A 147 16.22 -16.57 15.25
N ARG A 148 15.19 -17.21 14.68
CA ARG A 148 13.93 -16.55 14.28
C ARG A 148 13.32 -15.68 15.38
N VAL A 149 13.31 -16.15 16.63
CA VAL A 149 12.75 -15.43 17.78
C VAL A 149 13.45 -14.08 18.00
N ALA A 150 14.79 -14.05 17.94
CA ALA A 150 15.55 -12.82 18.10
C ALA A 150 15.32 -11.87 16.91
N ARG A 151 15.23 -12.40 15.68
CA ARG A 151 14.91 -11.58 14.49
C ARG A 151 13.52 -10.94 14.58
N THR A 152 12.52 -11.72 14.98
CA THR A 152 11.17 -11.21 15.24
C THR A 152 11.19 -10.12 16.29
N GLY A 153 12.00 -10.27 17.35
CA GLY A 153 12.14 -9.24 18.37
C GLY A 153 12.73 -7.93 17.84
N VAL A 154 13.77 -8.01 17.01
CA VAL A 154 14.38 -6.83 16.35
C VAL A 154 13.36 -6.12 15.44
N SER A 155 12.59 -6.88 14.66
CA SER A 155 11.52 -6.35 13.82
C SER A 155 10.42 -5.65 14.65
N ASN A 156 10.01 -6.26 15.76
CA ASN A 156 9.05 -5.67 16.70
C ASN A 156 9.58 -4.37 17.30
N PHE A 157 10.86 -4.34 17.70
CA PHE A 157 11.51 -3.17 18.28
C PHE A 157 11.48 -1.99 17.30
N PHE A 158 11.92 -2.18 16.06
CA PHE A 158 11.91 -1.11 15.06
C PHE A 158 10.50 -0.67 14.69
N SER A 159 9.54 -1.59 14.72
CA SER A 159 8.15 -1.22 14.50
C SER A 159 7.59 -0.39 15.64
N ASN A 160 7.87 -0.75 16.89
CA ASN A 160 7.47 0.01 18.07
C ASN A 160 8.11 1.42 18.06
N LEU A 161 9.36 1.51 17.61
CA LEU A 161 10.06 2.79 17.49
C LEU A 161 9.43 3.75 16.47
N ARG A 162 8.67 3.21 15.49
CA ARG A 162 7.90 4.01 14.53
C ARG A 162 6.50 4.37 15.03
N SER A 163 5.99 3.74 16.08
CA SER A 163 4.63 3.98 16.58
C SER A 163 4.33 5.45 16.90
N PRO A 164 5.23 6.25 17.52
CA PRO A 164 4.96 7.67 17.75
C PRO A 164 4.77 8.46 16.44
N LEU A 165 5.53 8.13 15.40
CA LEU A 165 5.39 8.73 14.08
C LEU A 165 4.03 8.38 13.46
N THR A 166 3.66 7.10 13.54
CA THR A 166 2.37 6.62 13.05
C THR A 166 1.21 7.27 13.80
N MET A 167 1.30 7.40 15.12
CA MET A 167 0.29 8.08 15.93
C MET A 167 0.09 9.55 15.50
N VAL A 168 1.18 10.28 15.24
CA VAL A 168 1.08 11.67 14.75
C VAL A 168 0.38 11.72 13.39
N ASN A 169 0.74 10.82 12.47
CA ASN A 169 0.10 10.79 11.15
C ASN A 169 -1.37 10.37 11.23
N GLN A 170 -1.74 9.43 12.11
CA GLN A 170 -3.14 9.07 12.40
C GLN A 170 -3.94 10.27 12.87
N LEU A 171 -3.39 11.06 13.80
CA LEU A 171 -4.04 12.27 14.26
C LEU A 171 -4.17 13.32 13.15
N LEU A 172 -3.15 13.47 12.30
CA LEU A 172 -3.20 14.38 11.13
C LEU A 172 -4.23 13.94 10.08
N GLN A 173 -4.51 12.64 9.99
CA GLN A 173 -5.54 12.08 9.13
C GLN A 173 -6.92 12.10 9.80
N GLY A 174 -7.03 12.51 11.07
CA GLY A 174 -8.28 12.52 11.82
C GLY A 174 -8.63 11.16 12.46
N HIS A 175 -7.78 10.16 12.33
CA HIS A 175 -7.94 8.80 12.85
C HIS A 175 -7.63 8.69 14.37
N ALA A 176 -8.44 9.34 15.22
CA ALA A 176 -8.21 9.36 16.67
C ALA A 176 -8.24 7.96 17.32
N ASP A 177 -9.16 7.08 16.90
CA ASP A 177 -9.26 5.72 17.45
C ASP A 177 -7.99 4.90 17.16
N ASP A 178 -7.45 4.99 15.94
CA ASP A 178 -6.20 4.30 15.61
C ASP A 178 -4.99 4.87 16.34
N ALA A 179 -5.00 6.18 16.59
CA ALA A 179 -3.97 6.83 17.38
C ALA A 179 -3.98 6.28 18.82
N TRP A 180 -5.15 6.05 19.40
CA TRP A 180 -5.29 5.41 20.71
C TRP A 180 -4.84 3.96 20.70
N ASP A 181 -5.23 3.17 19.69
CA ASP A 181 -4.75 1.80 19.52
C ASP A 181 -3.22 1.77 19.40
N THR A 182 -2.66 2.62 18.56
CA THR A 182 -1.21 2.72 18.32
C THR A 182 -0.46 3.14 19.58
N LEU A 183 -1.02 4.07 20.35
CA LEU A 183 -0.47 4.46 21.65
C LEU A 183 -0.53 3.30 22.65
N GLY A 184 -1.67 2.61 22.74
CA GLY A 184 -1.85 1.43 23.58
C GLY A 184 -0.83 0.35 23.27
N ARG A 185 -0.64 0.03 21.98
CA ARG A 185 0.42 -0.87 21.53
C ARG A 185 1.80 -0.39 21.93
N PHE A 186 2.11 0.88 21.70
CA PHE A 186 3.42 1.44 22.03
C PHE A 186 3.72 1.31 23.52
N LEU A 187 2.76 1.64 24.38
CA LEU A 187 2.91 1.54 25.82
C LEU A 187 3.05 0.08 26.27
N MET A 188 2.18 -0.81 25.80
CA MET A 188 2.23 -2.24 26.16
C MET A 188 3.54 -2.89 25.71
N ASN A 189 3.95 -2.66 24.46
CA ASN A 189 5.17 -3.23 23.90
C ASN A 189 6.41 -2.62 24.54
N SER A 190 6.41 -1.33 24.87
CA SER A 190 7.54 -0.69 25.55
C SER A 190 7.69 -1.13 27.01
N THR A 191 6.58 -1.33 27.74
CA THR A 191 6.58 -1.70 29.17
C THR A 191 6.66 -3.20 29.37
N LEU A 192 5.65 -3.96 28.92
CA LEU A 192 5.55 -5.41 29.07
C LEU A 192 6.39 -6.15 28.03
N GLY A 193 6.60 -5.54 26.87
CA GLY A 193 7.38 -6.12 25.78
C GLY A 193 8.88 -5.81 25.81
N ILE A 194 9.41 -5.27 26.91
CA ILE A 194 10.83 -4.92 27.09
C ILE A 194 11.31 -4.00 25.96
N GLY A 195 10.81 -2.76 25.93
CA GLY A 195 11.21 -1.76 24.93
C GLY A 195 10.71 -2.04 23.51
N GLY A 196 9.76 -2.98 23.35
CA GLY A 196 9.19 -3.38 22.07
C GLY A 196 9.81 -4.62 21.45
N LEU A 197 10.69 -5.34 22.17
CA LEU A 197 11.25 -6.61 21.69
C LEU A 197 10.18 -7.71 21.59
N PHE A 198 9.23 -7.73 22.53
CA PHE A 198 8.06 -8.60 22.47
C PHE A 198 6.82 -7.78 22.12
N ASP A 199 5.82 -8.43 21.51
CA ASP A 199 4.56 -7.82 21.08
C ASP A 199 3.36 -8.39 21.86
N PRO A 200 3.23 -8.10 23.17
CA PRO A 200 2.06 -8.46 23.96
C PRO A 200 0.78 -7.82 23.42
N ALA A 201 0.85 -6.66 22.76
CA ALA A 201 -0.32 -5.98 22.23
C ALA A 201 -1.03 -6.80 21.14
N SER A 202 -0.28 -7.54 20.30
CA SER A 202 -0.89 -8.48 19.35
C SER A 202 -1.64 -9.62 20.05
N LYS A 203 -1.17 -10.10 21.21
CA LYS A 203 -1.91 -11.11 22.00
C LYS A 203 -3.18 -10.55 22.64
N ALA A 204 -3.19 -9.25 22.92
CA ALA A 204 -4.36 -8.51 23.39
C ALA A 204 -5.31 -8.10 22.25
N MET A 205 -5.08 -8.57 21.02
CA MET A 205 -5.88 -8.28 19.83
C MET A 205 -6.00 -6.78 19.49
N VAL A 206 -5.07 -5.94 19.95
CA VAL A 206 -5.03 -4.55 19.51
C VAL A 206 -4.70 -4.55 18.00
N PRO A 207 -5.43 -3.81 17.14
CA PRO A 207 -5.13 -3.73 15.71
C PRO A 207 -3.76 -3.13 15.42
N ARG A 208 -3.08 -3.56 14.35
CA ARG A 208 -1.77 -3.02 13.96
C ARG A 208 -1.91 -2.16 12.72
N ARG A 209 -1.63 -0.86 12.84
CA ARG A 209 -1.63 0.08 11.70
C ARG A 209 -0.26 0.71 11.53
N SER A 210 0.02 1.15 10.31
CA SER A 210 1.26 1.85 9.98
C SER A 210 0.96 2.97 9.00
N GLU A 211 1.03 4.20 9.50
CA GLU A 211 0.84 5.41 8.72
C GLU A 211 2.13 6.23 8.72
N ASP A 212 2.32 6.95 7.63
CA ASP A 212 3.46 7.82 7.37
C ASP A 212 2.96 9.12 6.72
N PHE A 213 3.77 10.18 6.75
CA PHE A 213 3.32 11.50 6.27
C PHE A 213 3.02 11.52 4.78
N GLY A 214 3.57 10.59 4.00
CA GLY A 214 3.14 10.41 2.63
C GLY A 214 1.67 10.01 2.55
N GLN A 215 1.20 9.05 3.36
CA GLN A 215 -0.21 8.62 3.37
C GLN A 215 -1.12 9.78 3.74
N THR A 216 -0.73 10.54 4.77
CA THR A 216 -1.40 11.78 5.18
C THR A 216 -1.52 12.80 4.04
N LEU A 217 -0.45 13.04 3.27
CA LEU A 217 -0.54 13.91 2.09
C LEU A 217 -1.49 13.35 1.02
N GLY A 218 -1.61 12.02 0.94
CA GLY A 218 -2.53 11.33 0.03
C GLY A 218 -3.99 11.55 0.43
N THR A 219 -4.31 11.38 1.71
CA THR A 219 -5.66 11.63 2.26
C THR A 219 -6.04 13.11 2.21
N TRP A 220 -5.08 14.02 2.41
CA TRP A 220 -5.27 15.47 2.22
C TRP A 220 -5.43 15.91 0.76
N GLY A 221 -5.35 14.98 -0.21
CA GLY A 221 -5.72 15.23 -1.60
C GLY A 221 -4.60 15.05 -2.63
N TRP A 222 -3.34 14.85 -2.24
CA TRP A 222 -2.26 14.55 -3.18
C TRP A 222 -2.26 13.08 -3.63
N ARG A 223 -3.37 12.65 -4.24
CA ARG A 223 -3.61 11.25 -4.63
C ARG A 223 -2.72 10.82 -5.79
N GLN A 224 -2.71 11.57 -6.89
CA GLN A 224 -1.80 11.30 -8.01
C GLN A 224 -0.40 11.81 -7.70
N SER A 225 0.54 10.89 -7.49
CA SER A 225 1.95 11.21 -7.38
C SER A 225 2.78 10.37 -8.35
N ARG A 226 3.86 10.95 -8.86
CA ARG A 226 4.73 10.31 -9.85
C ARG A 226 5.71 9.38 -9.15
N TYR A 227 5.99 8.24 -9.78
CA TYR A 227 7.01 7.31 -9.33
C TYR A 227 8.41 7.90 -9.48
N VAL A 228 9.27 7.66 -8.49
CA VAL A 228 10.69 7.99 -8.52
C VAL A 228 11.46 6.93 -7.75
N GLU A 229 12.58 6.48 -8.30
CA GLU A 229 13.48 5.56 -7.63
C GLU A 229 14.64 6.32 -7.00
N LEU A 230 14.82 6.15 -5.69
CA LEU A 230 15.87 6.84 -4.94
C LEU A 230 17.10 5.93 -4.73
N PRO A 231 18.32 6.50 -4.71
CA PRO A 231 19.52 5.77 -4.34
C PRO A 231 19.39 5.26 -2.90
N PHE A 232 19.71 3.99 -2.66
CA PHE A 232 19.64 3.28 -1.38
C PHE A 232 18.23 3.08 -0.80
N PHE A 233 17.29 4.01 -1.05
CA PHE A 233 15.94 3.99 -0.48
C PHE A 233 14.91 3.27 -1.34
N GLY A 234 15.24 2.97 -2.60
CA GLY A 234 14.41 2.16 -3.51
C GLY A 234 13.20 2.89 -4.11
N PRO A 235 12.15 2.14 -4.50
CA PRO A 235 10.94 2.68 -5.16
C PRO A 235 10.16 3.61 -4.23
N ARG A 236 9.75 4.79 -4.72
CA ARG A 236 8.91 5.78 -4.00
C ARG A 236 8.04 6.58 -4.97
N THR A 237 7.16 7.43 -4.44
CA THR A 237 6.56 8.53 -5.21
C THR A 237 7.13 9.88 -4.78
N VAL A 238 6.98 10.92 -5.61
CA VAL A 238 7.37 12.30 -5.25
C VAL A 238 6.74 12.72 -3.92
N ARG A 239 5.47 12.39 -3.72
CA ARG A 239 4.75 12.61 -2.45
C ARG A 239 5.44 11.91 -1.29
N ASP A 240 5.84 10.66 -1.46
CA ASP A 240 6.54 9.91 -0.41
C ASP A 240 7.93 10.47 -0.10
N VAL A 241 8.59 11.15 -1.04
CA VAL A 241 9.85 11.88 -0.78
C VAL A 241 9.60 13.07 0.15
N PHE A 242 8.56 13.85 -0.11
CA PHE A 242 8.14 14.92 0.82
C PHE A 242 7.64 14.35 2.15
N GLY A 243 6.94 13.21 2.11
CA GLY A 243 6.57 12.40 3.26
C GLY A 243 7.77 12.12 4.17
N LEU A 244 8.82 11.55 3.59
CA LEU A 244 10.06 11.24 4.29
C LEU A 244 10.73 12.48 4.90
N ALA A 245 10.68 13.62 4.21
CA ALA A 245 11.21 14.88 4.72
C ALA A 245 10.39 15.41 5.91
N GLY A 246 9.06 15.25 5.87
CA GLY A 246 8.17 15.59 6.98
C GLY A 246 8.30 14.66 8.19
N ASP A 247 8.50 13.36 7.96
CA ASP A 247 8.67 12.36 9.02
C ASP A 247 10.06 12.42 9.70
N THR A 248 11.05 12.98 9.00
CA THR A 248 12.46 13.02 9.43
C THR A 248 12.68 13.60 10.84
N PRO A 249 12.12 14.77 11.22
CA PRO A 249 12.31 15.36 12.55
C PRO A 249 11.70 14.54 13.69
N LEU A 250 10.70 13.71 13.38
CA LEU A 250 9.98 12.89 14.35
C LEU A 250 10.65 11.53 14.59
N SER A 251 11.63 11.15 13.76
CA SER A 251 12.37 9.90 13.92
C SER A 251 13.27 9.90 15.17
N PRO A 252 13.03 8.99 16.15
CA PRO A 252 13.85 8.91 17.36
C PRO A 252 15.32 8.59 17.08
N LEU A 253 15.59 7.80 16.02
CA LEU A 253 16.94 7.39 15.62
C LEU A 253 17.85 8.57 15.25
N ARG A 254 17.28 9.69 14.76
CA ARG A 254 18.06 10.89 14.41
C ARG A 254 18.44 11.74 15.63
N ARG A 255 17.76 11.56 16.76
CA ARG A 255 18.06 12.27 18.01
C ARG A 255 19.18 11.62 18.83
N ILE A 256 19.63 10.42 18.43
CA ILE A 256 20.77 9.75 19.05
C ILE A 256 22.06 10.47 18.62
N GLU A 257 22.68 11.16 19.56
CA GLU A 257 23.93 11.92 19.36
C GLU A 257 25.15 11.00 19.16
N MET A 258 25.09 9.76 19.64
CA MET A 258 26.16 8.78 19.51
C MET A 258 26.21 8.19 18.10
N ASP A 259 27.11 8.69 17.27
CA ASP A 259 27.26 8.27 15.87
C ASP A 259 27.42 6.75 15.70
N LYS A 260 28.20 6.09 16.56
CA LYS A 260 28.42 4.63 16.50
C LYS A 260 27.13 3.84 16.74
N LEU A 261 26.35 4.23 17.75
CA LEU A 261 25.08 3.58 18.08
C LEU A 261 24.04 3.82 16.99
N ARG A 262 23.97 5.05 16.47
CA ARG A 262 23.06 5.43 15.39
C ARG A 262 23.35 4.64 14.11
N ILE A 263 24.62 4.56 13.69
CA ILE A 263 25.03 3.81 12.50
C ILE A 263 24.75 2.32 12.70
N GLY A 264 25.03 1.77 13.88
CA GLY A 264 24.72 0.38 14.21
C GLY A 264 23.22 0.07 14.11
N LEU A 265 22.36 0.91 14.71
CA LEU A 265 20.91 0.75 14.65
C LEU A 265 20.36 0.91 13.23
N GLN A 266 20.88 1.87 12.46
CA GLN A 266 20.48 2.05 11.05
C GLN A 266 20.89 0.85 10.19
N GLY A 267 22.11 0.33 10.39
CA GLY A 267 22.57 -0.89 9.72
C GLY A 267 21.71 -2.09 10.09
N LEU A 268 21.40 -2.27 11.37
CA LEU A 268 20.53 -3.35 11.82
C LEU A 268 19.12 -3.23 11.25
N GLN A 269 18.55 -2.02 11.19
CA GLN A 269 17.25 -1.77 10.57
C GLN A 269 17.25 -2.09 9.07
N LEU A 270 18.33 -1.73 8.37
CA LEU A 270 18.49 -2.03 6.95
C LEU A 270 18.54 -3.55 6.73
N VAL A 271 19.35 -4.25 7.51
CA VAL A 271 19.46 -5.72 7.46
C VAL A 271 18.11 -6.36 7.77
N ASP A 272 17.44 -5.97 8.86
CA ASP A 272 16.13 -6.50 9.24
C ASP A 272 15.08 -6.27 8.14
N THR A 273 15.05 -5.08 7.54
CA THR A 273 14.15 -4.78 6.41
C THR A 273 14.47 -5.66 5.22
N ARG A 274 15.76 -5.87 4.89
CA ARG A 274 16.14 -6.73 3.77
C ARG A 274 15.80 -8.19 4.02
N VAL A 275 15.94 -8.67 5.25
CA VAL A 275 15.56 -10.04 5.67
C VAL A 275 14.08 -10.30 5.42
N GLN A 276 13.21 -9.33 5.71
CA GLN A 276 11.77 -9.44 5.44
C GLN A 276 11.45 -9.52 3.94
N LEU A 277 12.36 -9.08 3.08
CA LEU A 277 12.19 -9.10 1.62
C LEU A 277 12.85 -10.31 0.95
N LEU A 278 13.60 -11.14 1.68
CA LEU A 278 14.28 -12.31 1.11
C LEU A 278 13.30 -13.32 0.49
N SER A 279 12.10 -13.46 1.04
CA SER A 279 11.07 -14.35 0.50
C SER A 279 10.52 -13.92 -0.87
N LEU A 280 10.78 -12.67 -1.27
CA LEU A 280 10.36 -12.12 -2.55
C LEU A 280 11.48 -12.19 -3.60
N ASP A 281 12.68 -12.64 -3.22
CA ASP A 281 13.83 -12.65 -4.12
C ASP A 281 13.59 -13.58 -5.31
N ASP A 282 13.02 -14.76 -5.12
CA ASP A 282 12.77 -15.71 -6.22
C ASP A 282 11.81 -15.15 -7.27
N ILE A 283 10.76 -14.44 -6.83
CA ILE A 283 9.77 -13.81 -7.72
C ILE A 283 10.42 -12.65 -8.49
N ARG A 284 11.30 -11.90 -7.84
CA ARG A 284 11.99 -10.76 -8.45
C ARG A 284 13.08 -11.18 -9.42
N ASP A 285 13.90 -12.15 -9.04
CA ASP A 285 15.03 -12.63 -9.83
C ASP A 285 14.56 -13.43 -11.08
N SER A 286 13.36 -14.01 -11.05
CA SER A 286 12.75 -14.70 -12.21
C SER A 286 11.91 -13.79 -13.12
N ALA A 287 11.72 -12.51 -12.76
CA ALA A 287 10.94 -11.58 -13.56
C ALA A 287 11.64 -11.20 -14.87
N VAL A 288 10.88 -11.11 -15.96
CA VAL A 288 11.40 -10.65 -17.26
C VAL A 288 11.88 -9.20 -17.19
N ASP A 289 11.14 -8.35 -16.49
CA ASP A 289 11.53 -6.98 -16.16
C ASP A 289 11.34 -6.73 -14.66
N GLU A 290 12.41 -6.97 -13.89
CA GLU A 290 12.43 -6.78 -12.43
C GLU A 290 12.06 -5.35 -12.03
N TYR A 291 12.46 -4.36 -12.84
CA TYR A 291 12.16 -2.96 -12.57
C TYR A 291 10.66 -2.68 -12.68
N ALA A 292 10.04 -3.10 -13.80
CA ALA A 292 8.61 -2.89 -14.00
C ALA A 292 7.79 -3.60 -12.92
N LEU A 293 8.15 -4.85 -12.57
CA LEU A 293 7.51 -5.58 -11.48
C LEU A 293 7.63 -4.83 -10.14
N THR A 294 8.82 -4.35 -9.80
CA THR A 294 9.06 -3.63 -8.54
C THR A 294 8.27 -2.32 -8.49
N ARG A 295 8.28 -1.55 -9.59
CA ARG A 295 7.55 -0.28 -9.71
C ARG A 295 6.05 -0.50 -9.55
N ASP A 296 5.49 -1.45 -10.29
CA ASP A 296 4.05 -1.66 -10.34
C ASP A 296 3.55 -2.24 -9.01
N ALA A 297 4.29 -3.17 -8.40
CA ALA A 297 4.00 -3.67 -7.05
C ALA A 297 4.05 -2.57 -5.98
N TRP A 298 5.03 -1.66 -6.06
CA TRP A 298 5.13 -0.53 -5.13
C TRP A 298 3.93 0.41 -5.28
N LEU A 299 3.60 0.82 -6.51
CA LEU A 299 2.49 1.71 -6.78
C LEU A 299 1.14 1.09 -6.39
N GLN A 300 0.93 -0.20 -6.69
CA GLN A 300 -0.26 -0.92 -6.27
C GLN A 300 -0.41 -0.93 -4.75
N ARG A 301 0.65 -1.31 -4.02
CA ARG A 301 0.65 -1.30 -2.54
C ARG A 301 0.37 0.09 -1.99
N ARG A 302 0.96 1.13 -2.60
CA ARG A 302 0.82 2.50 -2.12
C ARG A 302 -0.57 3.07 -2.38
N ASN A 303 -1.14 2.78 -3.55
CA ASN A 303 -2.51 3.16 -3.88
C ASN A 303 -3.51 2.45 -2.96
N TYR A 304 -3.29 1.17 -2.68
CA TYR A 304 -4.10 0.41 -1.73
C TYR A 304 -4.11 1.04 -0.33
N GLN A 305 -2.94 1.44 0.20
CA GLN A 305 -2.85 2.10 1.51
C GLN A 305 -3.69 3.39 1.57
N ILE A 306 -3.52 4.27 0.58
CA ILE A 306 -4.22 5.56 0.55
C ILE A 306 -5.72 5.37 0.32
N GLU A 307 -6.10 4.46 -0.57
CA GLU A 307 -7.52 4.20 -0.86
C GLU A 307 -8.23 3.58 0.33
N LYS A 308 -7.55 2.69 1.08
CA LYS A 308 -8.06 2.15 2.35
C LYS A 308 -8.32 3.27 3.35
N ASP A 309 -7.37 4.18 3.55
CA ASP A 309 -7.53 5.31 4.48
C ASP A 309 -8.67 6.25 4.04
N LEU A 310 -8.75 6.60 2.75
CA LEU A 310 -9.83 7.44 2.21
C LEU A 310 -11.23 6.83 2.36
N ARG A 311 -11.35 5.51 2.19
CA ARG A 311 -12.63 4.80 2.38
C ARG A 311 -13.06 4.82 3.83
N ARG A 312 -12.10 4.69 4.74
CA ARG A 312 -12.34 4.79 6.16
C ARG A 312 -12.84 6.17 6.56
N ASP A 313 -12.20 7.23 6.05
CA ASP A 313 -12.64 8.62 6.28
C ASP A 313 -14.09 8.84 5.82
N ARG A 314 -14.43 8.34 4.62
CA ARG A 314 -15.78 8.46 4.08
C ARG A 314 -16.83 7.82 4.99
N ARG A 315 -16.59 6.60 5.45
CA ARG A 315 -17.55 5.90 6.32
C ARG A 315 -17.72 6.60 7.67
N ARG A 316 -16.64 7.09 8.27
CA ARG A 316 -16.77 7.85 9.52
C ARG A 316 -17.67 9.07 9.33
N HIS A 317 -17.53 9.78 8.21
CA HIS A 317 -18.43 10.89 7.89
C HIS A 317 -19.89 10.44 7.71
N GLU A 318 -20.13 9.31 7.04
CA GLU A 318 -21.48 8.74 6.89
C GLU A 318 -22.09 8.33 8.24
N ASP A 319 -21.30 7.76 9.14
CA ASP A 319 -21.72 7.39 10.50
C ASP A 319 -22.07 8.63 11.32
N ASP A 320 -21.25 9.69 11.29
CA ASP A 320 -21.51 10.94 12.01
C ASP A 320 -22.79 11.64 11.52
N GLU A 321 -23.06 11.61 10.21
CA GLU A 321 -24.29 12.13 9.61
C GLU A 321 -25.52 11.32 10.06
N GLN A 322 -25.43 9.99 10.12
CA GLN A 322 -26.52 9.12 10.56
C GLN A 322 -26.75 9.15 12.07
N THR A 323 -25.72 9.41 12.87
CA THR A 323 -25.81 9.47 14.35
C THR A 323 -26.47 10.76 14.85
N THR A 324 -26.59 11.79 13.99
CA THR A 324 -27.33 13.01 14.30
C THR A 324 -28.84 12.76 14.20
N ILE A 325 -29.41 12.07 15.20
CA ILE A 325 -30.86 12.01 15.37
C ILE A 325 -31.36 13.45 15.56
N PRO A 326 -32.26 13.98 14.70
CA PRO A 326 -32.78 15.33 14.89
C PRO A 326 -33.42 15.42 16.27
N VAL A 327 -33.18 16.53 16.98
CA VAL A 327 -33.68 16.77 18.34
C VAL A 327 -35.21 16.61 18.42
N ASP A 328 -35.90 16.80 17.29
CA ASP A 328 -37.34 16.63 17.08
C ASP A 328 -37.82 15.16 16.99
N ALA A 329 -36.92 14.18 16.91
CA ALA A 329 -37.26 12.75 16.91
C ALA A 329 -37.28 12.12 18.30
N MET A 330 -36.90 12.86 19.36
CA MET A 330 -37.17 12.43 20.73
C MET A 330 -38.66 12.65 21.05
N PRO A 331 -39.46 11.60 21.32
CA PRO A 331 -40.83 11.78 21.77
C PRO A 331 -40.80 12.50 23.12
N MET A 332 -41.07 13.81 23.10
CA MET A 332 -41.29 14.58 24.31
C MET A 332 -42.53 14.00 25.00
N PRO A 333 -42.46 13.60 26.28
CA PRO A 333 -43.64 13.16 27.00
C PRO A 333 -44.66 14.31 27.00
N ASP A 334 -45.87 14.04 26.51
CA ASP A 334 -47.00 14.95 26.63
C ASP A 334 -47.39 15.03 28.11
N TRP A 335 -46.78 15.97 28.84
CA TRP A 335 -47.22 16.35 30.17
C TRP A 335 -48.48 17.21 30.01
N GLY A 336 -49.60 16.50 29.84
CA GLY A 336 -50.89 17.05 29.45
C GLY A 336 -51.34 18.29 30.22
N ARG A 337 -52.13 19.11 29.52
CA ARG A 337 -53.00 20.13 30.12
C ARG A 337 -54.40 19.58 30.32
#